data_AF-A0AAF0WE68-F1
#
_entry.id   AF-A0AAF0WE68-F1
#
_cell.length_a   1.000
_cell.length_b   1.000
_cell.length_c   1.000
_cell.angle_alpha   90.00
_cell.angle_beta   90.00
_cell.angle_gamma   90.00
#
_symmetry.space_group_name_H-M   'P 1'
#
loop_
_entity.id
_entity.type
_entity.pdbx_description
1 polymer ?
#
loop_
_entity_poly.entity_id
_entity_poly.type
_entity_poly.pdbx_seq_one_letter_code
_entity_poly.pdbx_strand_id
1 'polypeptide(L)' 'MISILCISVKAAKDANEALSMLRAEFFHLVIAEIDLPDMDGFQLMWQIHSRFKLPVVCEFVYILYMA' A
#
# COMPACT_ATOMS: atom_id res chain seq x y z
N MET A 1 -22.49 -12.20 5.69
CA MET A 1 -21.17 -12.55 5.14
C MET A 1 -21.21 -12.17 3.66
N ILE A 2 -20.70 -10.99 3.30
CA ILE A 2 -20.83 -10.45 1.95
C ILE A 2 -19.74 -11.09 1.07
N SER A 3 -20.10 -12.19 0.42
CA SER A 3 -19.26 -13.00 -0.48
C SER A 3 -19.10 -12.39 -1.88
N ILE A 4 -19.04 -11.06 -2.02
CA ILE A 4 -19.14 -10.41 -3.34
C ILE A 4 -17.77 -10.25 -4.02
N LEU A 5 -16.65 -10.38 -3.30
CA LEU A 5 -15.32 -10.45 -3.91
C LEU A 5 -14.47 -11.51 -3.23
N CYS A 6 -14.00 -12.51 -3.99
CA CYS A 6 -12.96 -13.47 -3.58
C CYS A 6 -11.59 -12.79 -3.45
N ILE A 7 -11.52 -11.70 -2.67
CA ILE A 7 -10.28 -10.96 -2.42
C ILE A 7 -9.82 -11.29 -0.99
N SER A 8 -8.57 -11.71 -0.88
CA SER A 8 -7.86 -11.78 0.39
C SER A 8 -7.08 -10.49 0.59
N VAL A 9 -7.20 -9.89 1.77
CA VAL A 9 -6.51 -8.63 2.13
C VAL A 9 -5.57 -8.91 3.28
N LYS A 10 -4.37 -8.32 3.21
CA LYS A 10 -3.43 -8.24 4.32
C LYS A 10 -3.04 -6.79 4.55
N ALA A 11 -2.92 -6.41 5.82
CA ALA A 11 -2.49 -5.09 6.23
C ALA A 11 -1.05 -5.16 6.73
N ALA A 12 -0.26 -4.14 6.41
CA ALA A 12 1.05 -3.88 6.97
C ALA A 12 1.00 -2.55 7.74
N LYS A 13 1.67 -2.48 8.88
CA LYS A 13 1.65 -1.28 9.75
C LYS A 13 2.63 -0.20 9.29
N ASP A 14 3.60 -0.59 8.48
CA ASP A 14 4.70 0.25 7.99
C ASP A 14 5.19 -0.28 6.63
N ALA A 15 5.99 0.51 5.94
CA ALA A 15 6.44 0.18 4.60
C ALA A 15 7.43 -0.98 4.56
N ASN A 16 8.27 -1.12 5.59
CA ASN A 16 9.21 -2.25 5.70
C ASN A 16 8.50 -3.60 5.85
N GLU A 17 7.40 -3.64 6.62
CA GLU A 17 6.53 -4.80 6.72
C GLU A 17 5.85 -5.09 5.37
N ALA A 18 5.32 -4.07 4.68
CA ALA A 18 4.73 -4.22 3.36
C ALA A 18 5.73 -4.81 2.35
N LEU A 19 6.95 -4.28 2.29
CA LEU A 19 8.02 -4.80 1.43
C LEU A 19 8.43 -6.23 1.81
N SER A 20 8.34 -6.60 3.09
CA SER A 20 8.62 -7.97 3.54
C SER A 20 7.53 -8.93 3.10
N MET A 21 6.26 -8.53 3.17
CA MET A 21 5.13 -9.31 2.65
C MET A 21 5.24 -9.50 1.14
N LEU A 22 5.52 -8.43 0.38
CA LEU A 22 5.69 -8.49 -1.09
C LEU A 22 6.84 -9.40 -1.53
N ARG A 23 7.87 -9.60 -0.69
CA ARG A 23 8.93 -10.58 -0.94
C ARG A 23 8.50 -12.01 -0.65
N ALA A 24 7.60 -12.21 0.30
CA ALA A 24 7.20 -13.54 0.78
C ALA A 24 6.08 -14.15 -0.08
N GLU A 25 5.21 -13.34 -0.66
CA GLU A 25 4.05 -13.80 -1.42
C GLU A 25 3.63 -12.83 -2.52
N PHE A 26 2.77 -13.32 -3.42
CA PHE A 26 2.30 -12.57 -4.57
C PHE A 26 1.04 -11.74 -4.23
N PHE A 27 1.03 -10.49 -4.70
CA PHE A 27 -0.12 -9.58 -4.59
C PHE A 27 -0.47 -9.02 -5.97
N HIS A 28 -1.74 -8.66 -6.15
CA HIS A 28 -2.22 -8.05 -7.41
C HIS A 28 -2.22 -6.52 -7.37
N LEU A 29 -2.33 -5.94 -6.16
CA LEU A 29 -2.50 -4.52 -5.93
C LEU A 29 -1.94 -4.17 -4.56
N VAL A 30 -1.32 -3.00 -4.46
CA VAL A 30 -0.99 -2.37 -3.18
C VAL A 30 -1.79 -1.08 -3.07
N ILE A 31 -2.45 -0.91 -1.92
CA ILE A 31 -3.04 0.37 -1.50
C ILE A 31 -2.13 0.90 -0.41
N ALA A 32 -1.62 2.12 -0.57
CA ALA A 32 -0.67 2.73 0.35
C ALA A 32 -1.10 4.15 0.73
N GLU A 33 -0.85 4.51 1.98
CA GLU A 33 -0.86 5.89 2.43
C GLU A 33 0.43 6.61 2.00
N ILE A 34 0.40 7.94 1.96
CA ILE A 34 1.59 8.75 1.66
C ILE A 34 2.41 8.97 2.94
N ASP A 35 1.73 9.27 4.04
CA ASP A 35 2.36 9.49 5.33
C ASP A 35 2.49 8.17 6.08
N LEU A 36 3.52 7.38 5.75
CA LEU A 36 3.87 6.17 6.50
C LEU A 36 4.83 6.52 7.64
N PRO A 37 4.80 5.75 8.76
CA PRO A 37 5.61 6.06 9.93
C PRO A 37 7.13 5.92 9.72
N ASP A 38 7.55 5.14 8.71
CA ASP A 38 8.95 4.75 8.49
C ASP A 38 9.55 5.23 7.17
N MET A 39 8.74 5.60 6.18
CA MET A 39 9.21 6.21 4.93
C MET A 39 8.13 7.04 4.25
N ASP A 40 8.54 7.83 3.26
CA ASP A 40 7.60 8.52 2.37
C ASP A 40 6.90 7.51 1.44
N GLY A 41 5.57 7.57 1.32
CA GLY A 41 4.78 6.64 0.52
C GLY A 41 5.08 6.66 -0.98
N PHE A 42 5.61 7.76 -1.53
CA PHE A 42 6.13 7.80 -2.90
C PHE A 42 7.42 6.99 -3.04
N GLN A 43 8.28 6.97 -2.02
CA GLN A 43 9.46 6.11 -2.01
C GLN A 43 9.06 4.63 -1.99
N LEU A 44 8.05 4.28 -1.19
CA LEU A 44 7.48 2.92 -1.20
C LEU A 44 6.95 2.57 -2.59
N MET A 45 6.15 3.45 -3.21
CA MET A 45 5.62 3.25 -4.56
C MET A 45 6.73 3.00 -5.59
N TRP A 46 7.82 3.78 -5.55
CA TRP A 46 8.94 3.60 -6.47
C TRP A 46 9.65 2.25 -6.27
N GLN A 47 9.84 1.82 -5.02
CA GLN A 47 10.40 0.50 -4.73
C GLN A 47 9.48 -0.63 -5.20
N ILE A 48 8.17 -0.48 -5.02
CA ILE A 48 7.19 -1.47 -5.48
C ILE A 48 7.21 -1.57 -7.01
N HIS A 49 7.18 -0.43 -7.69
CA HIS A 49 7.18 -0.38 -9.15
C HIS A 49 8.47 -0.96 -9.74
N SER A 50 9.64 -0.61 -9.19
CA SER A 50 10.94 -1.05 -9.71
C SER A 50 11.23 -2.53 -9.47
N ARG A 51 10.77 -3.12 -8.35
CA ARG A 51 11.11 -4.50 -7.97
C ARG A 51 10.03 -5.52 -8.29
N PHE A 52 8.75 -5.15 -8.10
CA PHE A 52 7.63 -6.07 -8.21
C PHE A 52 6.73 -5.78 -9.43
N LYS A 53 6.89 -4.60 -10.06
CA LYS A 53 6.08 -4.14 -11.20
C LYS A 53 4.57 -4.16 -10.92
N LEU A 54 4.19 -3.90 -9.67
CA LEU A 54 2.80 -3.91 -9.23
C LEU A 54 2.17 -2.52 -9.35
N PRO A 55 0.86 -2.44 -9.63
CA PRO A 55 0.13 -1.20 -9.48
C PRO A 55 0.06 -0.82 -8.00
N VAL A 56 0.25 0.47 -7.72
CA VAL A 56 0.10 1.06 -6.40
C VAL A 56 -0.94 2.17 -6.51
N VAL A 57 -1.95 2.12 -5.65
CA VAL A 57 -2.92 3.20 -5.48
C VAL A 57 -2.58 3.92 -4.19
N CYS A 58 -2.23 5.20 -4.29
CA CYS A 58 -2.04 6.05 -3.13
C CYS A 58 -3.37 6.68 -2.73
N GLU A 59 -3.79 6.47 -1.50
CA GLU A 59 -4.93 7.20 -0.94
C GLU A 59 -4.45 8.58 -0.48
N PHE A 60 -5.07 9.64 -1.00
CA PHE A 60 -4.82 11.01 -0.57
C PHE A 60 -6.03 11.48 0.22
N VAL A 61 -5.92 11.56 1.55
CA VAL A 61 -6.97 12.17 2.37
C VAL A 61 -6.77 13.69 2.36
N TYR A 62 -7.52 14.40 1.50
CA TYR A 62 -7.63 15.86 1.61
C TYR A 62 -8.46 16.22 2.84
N ILE A 63 -7.80 16.47 3.97
CA ILE A 63 -8.46 17.14 5.09
C ILE A 63 -8.54 18.62 4.75
N LEU A 64 -9.68 19.03 4.17
CA LEU A 64 -10.03 20.44 4.05
C LEU A 64 -10.30 20.99 5.46
N TYR A 65 -9.26 21.52 6.10
CA TYR A 65 -9.44 22.35 7.29
C TYR A 65 -10.11 23.67 6.84
N MET A 66 -11.40 23.83 7.16
CA MET A 66 -11.99 25.16 7.20
C MET A 66 -11.54 25.85 8.49
N ALA A 67 -10.81 26.95 8.34
CA ALA A 67 -10.52 27.90 9.41
C ALA A 67 -11.72 28.81 9.65
#